data_AF-A0A1I0JLI2-F1
#
_entry.id   AF-A0A1I0JLI2-F1
#
_cell.length_a   1.000
_cell.length_b   1.000
_cell.length_c   1.000
_cell.angle_alpha   90.00
_cell.angle_beta   90.00
_cell.angle_gamma   90.00
#
_symmetry.space_group_name_H-M   'P 1'
#
loop_
_entity.id
_entity.type
_entity.pdbx_description
1 polymer ?
#
loop_
_entity_poly.entity_id
_entity_poly.type
_entity_poly.pdbx_seq_one_letter_code
_entity_poly.pdbx_strand_id
1 'polypeptide(L)' 'TADRFGPLPQGNRLPPLDPVNDDDSPGAARAQRGGSYLCHDSYCDRYHVHSRTRNDPDSSTGNCGFRVAAKH' A
#
# COMPACT_ATOMS: atom_id res chain seq x y z
N THR A 1 16.75 -1.83 -12.82
CA THR A 1 15.97 -1.30 -13.95
C THR A 1 14.70 -0.70 -13.40
N ALA A 2 14.65 0.62 -13.25
CA ALA A 2 13.42 1.30 -12.82
C ALA A 2 12.39 1.16 -13.94
N ASP A 3 11.20 0.66 -13.62
CA ASP A 3 10.08 0.69 -14.55
C ASP A 3 9.50 2.13 -14.59
N ARG A 4 8.46 2.34 -15.40
CA ARG A 4 7.74 3.62 -15.47
C ARG A 4 7.19 4.12 -14.12
N PHE A 5 7.24 3.31 -13.07
CA PHE A 5 6.62 3.55 -11.77
C PHE A 5 7.62 3.82 -10.64
N GLY A 6 8.90 4.00 -10.97
CA GLY A 6 9.97 4.36 -10.04
C GLY A 6 10.87 3.16 -9.69
N PRO A 7 11.99 3.41 -8.98
CA PRO A 7 12.87 2.34 -8.56
C PRO A 7 12.17 1.43 -7.54
N LEU A 8 12.34 0.11 -7.68
CA LEU A 8 11.98 -0.80 -6.61
C LEU A 8 12.90 -0.57 -5.40
N PRO A 9 12.38 -0.69 -4.17
CA PRO A 9 13.16 -0.50 -2.96
C PRO A 9 14.27 -1.54 -2.92
N GLN A 10 15.45 -1.10 -2.50
CA GLN A 10 16.60 -1.98 -2.38
C GLN A 10 16.38 -2.93 -1.19
N GLY A 11 16.35 -4.24 -1.46
CA GLY A 11 16.26 -5.30 -0.45
C GLY A 11 14.88 -5.97 -0.32
N ASN A 12 14.81 -7.02 0.51
CA ASN A 12 13.67 -7.92 0.69
C ASN A 12 12.50 -7.32 1.50
N ARG A 13 12.32 -5.98 1.49
CA ARG A 13 11.39 -5.27 2.38
C ARG A 13 9.92 -5.38 1.97
N LEU A 14 9.63 -5.79 0.74
CA LEU A 14 8.28 -6.06 0.27
C LEU A 14 8.31 -7.36 -0.52
N PRO A 15 7.39 -8.32 -0.24
CA PRO A 15 7.27 -9.48 -1.10
C PRO A 15 6.99 -8.99 -2.54
N PRO A 16 7.68 -9.52 -3.55
CA PRO A 16 7.43 -9.17 -4.96
C PRO A 16 6.03 -9.62 -5.42
N LEU A 17 5.36 -10.47 -4.63
CA LEU A 17 3.97 -10.86 -4.83
C LEU A 17 3.01 -9.93 -4.07
N ASP A 18 1.84 -9.73 -4.67
CA ASP A 18 0.68 -9.22 -3.96
C ASP A 18 0.46 -10.07 -2.69
N PRO A 19 0.34 -9.45 -1.49
CA PRO A 19 0.00 -10.20 -0.31
C PRO A 19 -1.38 -10.82 -0.57
N VAL A 20 -1.42 -12.14 -0.56
CA VAL A 20 -2.69 -12.84 -0.47
C VAL A 20 -3.22 -12.48 0.91
N ASN A 21 -4.40 -11.88 0.97
CA ASN A 21 -5.08 -11.70 2.24
C ASN A 21 -5.60 -13.08 2.61
N ASP A 22 -4.75 -13.92 3.18
CA ASP A 22 -5.10 -15.29 3.57
C ASP A 22 -5.97 -15.33 4.84
N ASP A 23 -6.01 -14.21 5.56
CA ASP A 23 -6.77 -14.07 6.80
C ASP A 23 -7.96 -13.11 6.60
N ASP A 24 -9.14 -13.71 6.43
CA ASP A 24 -10.42 -13.01 6.41
C ASP A 24 -11.06 -12.92 7.81
N SER A 25 -10.28 -13.14 8.88
CA SER A 25 -10.77 -12.94 10.23
C SER A 25 -11.25 -11.49 10.46
N PRO A 26 -12.32 -11.28 11.25
CA PRO A 26 -12.73 -9.94 11.66
C PRO A 26 -11.59 -9.23 12.39
N GLY A 27 -11.25 -8.01 11.96
CA GLY A 27 -10.17 -7.22 12.54
C GLY A 27 -8.79 -7.42 11.90
N ALA A 28 -8.64 -8.35 10.95
CA ALA A 28 -7.39 -8.47 10.18
C ALA A 28 -7.08 -7.19 9.41
N ALA A 29 -5.84 -6.69 9.54
CA ALA A 29 -5.41 -5.46 8.88
C ALA A 29 -5.53 -5.57 7.35
N ARG A 30 -6.11 -4.55 6.73
CA ARG A 30 -6.37 -4.49 5.29
C ARG A 30 -5.31 -3.67 4.57
N ALA A 31 -5.01 -4.07 3.33
CA ALA A 31 -3.98 -3.43 2.52
C ALA A 31 -4.42 -2.04 2.02
N GLN A 32 -3.48 -1.09 2.05
CA GLN A 32 -3.61 0.26 1.49
C GLN A 32 -2.46 0.53 0.52
N ARG A 33 -2.72 1.32 -0.54
CA ARG A 33 -1.74 1.67 -1.58
C ARG A 33 -1.87 3.13 -2.02
N GLY A 34 -0.80 3.63 -2.64
CA GLY A 34 -0.76 4.94 -3.32
C GLY A 34 -0.15 6.08 -2.51
N GLY A 35 0.11 5.88 -1.22
CA GLY A 35 0.60 6.94 -0.33
C GLY A 35 -0.45 8.01 -0.07
N SER A 36 -0.01 9.17 0.43
CA SER A 36 -0.88 10.33 0.69
C SER A 36 -0.15 11.64 0.45
N TYR A 37 -0.87 12.76 0.58
CA TYR A 37 -0.31 14.12 0.45
C TYR A 37 0.75 14.48 1.50
N LEU A 38 0.96 13.63 2.51
CA LEU A 38 1.98 13.83 3.52
C LEU A 38 3.31 13.21 3.10
N CYS A 39 3.31 12.19 2.24
CA CYS A 39 4.51 11.42 1.89
C CYS A 39 5.67 12.33 1.42
N HIS A 40 6.87 12.01 1.89
CA HIS A 40 8.10 12.73 1.58
C HIS A 40 9.30 11.78 1.69
N ASP A 41 10.27 11.93 0.79
CA ASP A 41 11.44 11.05 0.68
C ASP A 41 12.23 10.90 1.99
N SER A 42 12.25 11.95 2.82
CA SER A 42 12.98 11.93 4.09
C SER A 42 12.42 10.97 5.16
N TYR A 43 11.19 10.47 5.01
CA TYR A 43 10.57 9.64 6.06
C TYR A 43 9.55 8.61 5.56
N CYS A 44 8.89 8.87 4.43
CA CYS A 44 7.90 7.98 3.84
C CYS A 44 7.85 8.16 2.32
N ASP A 45 8.49 7.24 1.61
CA ASP A 45 8.57 7.14 0.15
C ASP A 45 7.45 6.28 -0.46
N ARG A 46 6.39 5.98 0.30
CA ARG A 46 5.34 5.01 -0.11
C ARG A 46 4.35 5.52 -1.15
N TYR A 47 4.69 6.60 -1.86
CA TYR A 47 3.90 7.13 -2.98
C TYR A 47 4.16 6.36 -4.30
N HIS A 48 5.13 5.45 -4.31
CA HIS A 48 5.38 4.60 -5.49
C HIS A 48 4.32 3.49 -5.66
N VAL A 49 4.13 3.04 -6.91
CA VAL A 49 3.09 2.05 -7.27
C VAL A 49 3.28 0.69 -6.59
N HIS A 50 4.53 0.29 -6.39
CA HIS A 50 4.88 -0.97 -5.74
C HIS A 50 4.71 -0.91 -4.21
N SER A 51 4.60 0.30 -3.63
CA SER A 51 4.52 0.48 -2.18
C SER A 51 3.18 0.01 -1.63
N ARG A 52 3.22 -0.64 -0.47
CA ARG A 52 2.04 -1.14 0.26
C ARG A 52 2.17 -0.81 1.74
N THR A 53 1.04 -0.54 2.37
CA THR A 53 0.91 -0.47 3.84
C THR A 53 -0.37 -1.16 4.29
N ARG A 54 -0.61 -1.23 5.59
CA ARG A 54 -1.78 -1.89 6.18
C ARG A 54 -2.33 -1.03 7.30
N ASN A 55 -3.64 -1.12 7.52
CA ASN A 55 -4.31 -0.54 8.67
C ASN A 55 -5.45 -1.44 9.11
N ASP A 56 -5.89 -1.33 10.35
CA ASP A 56 -7.07 -2.03 10.82
C ASP A 56 -8.32 -1.53 10.07
N PRO A 57 -9.31 -2.40 9.80
CA PRO A 57 -10.49 -2.04 9.01
C PRO A 57 -11.33 -0.93 9.64
N ASP A 58 -11.30 -0.80 10.97
CA ASP A 58 -12.06 0.22 11.71
C ASP A 58 -11.28 1.53 11.92
N SER A 59 -10.01 1.58 11.53
CA SER A 59 -9.16 2.76 11.70
C SER A 59 -9.33 3.75 10.55
N SER A 60 -9.46 5.04 10.88
CA SER A 60 -9.62 6.12 9.91
C SER A 60 -8.64 7.27 10.14
N THR A 61 -8.23 7.92 9.05
CA THR A 61 -7.36 9.10 9.05
C THR A 61 -7.71 10.02 7.89
N GLY A 62 -7.43 11.33 8.01
CA GLY A 62 -7.75 12.32 6.97
C GLY A 62 -6.94 12.18 5.67
N ASN A 63 -5.92 11.31 5.65
CA ASN A 63 -5.05 11.06 4.51
C ASN A 63 -5.28 9.67 3.87
N CYS A 64 -6.32 8.94 4.30
CA CYS A 64 -6.67 7.62 3.79
C CYS A 64 -8.07 7.65 3.16
N GLY A 65 -8.19 7.09 1.95
CA GLY A 65 -9.45 6.95 1.21
C GLY A 65 -9.47 5.69 0.36
N PHE A 66 -10.51 5.49 -0.44
CA PHE A 66 -10.64 4.31 -1.29
C PHE A 66 -11.23 4.65 -2.67
N ARG A 67 -11.04 3.72 -3.61
CA ARG A 67 -11.71 3.70 -4.92
C ARG A 67 -12.33 2.33 -5.14
N VAL A 68 -13.40 2.28 -5.93
CA VAL A 68 -14.10 1.04 -6.26
C VAL A 68 -13.67 0.49 -7.62
N ALA A 69 -13.91 -0.80 -7.82
CA ALA A 69 -13.81 -1.46 -9.12
C ALA A 69 -15.05 -2.34 -9.32
N ALA A 70 -15.48 -2.50 -10.56
CA ALA A 70 -16.53 -3.42 -10.95
C ALA A 70 -15.93 -4.57 -11.75
N LYS A 71 -16.55 -5.75 -11.68
CA LYS A 71 -16.21 -6.84 -12.59
C LYS A 71 -16.66 -6.43 -13.99
N HIS A 72 -15.79 -6.68 -14.98
CA HIS A 72 -16.13 -6.56 -16.39
C HIS A 72 -17.17 -7.58 -16.80
#